data_AF-A0A6P7TLE8-F1
#
_entry.id   AF-A0A6P7TLE8-F1
#
_cell.length_a   1.000
_cell.length_b   1.000
_cell.length_c   1.000
_cell.angle_alpha   90.00
_cell.angle_beta   90.00
_cell.angle_gamma   90.00
#
_symmetry.space_group_name_H-M   'P 1'
#
loop_
_entity.id
_entity.type
_entity.pdbx_description
1 polymer ?
#
loop_
_entity_poly.entity_id
_entity_poly.type
_entity_poly.pdbx_seq_one_letter_code
_entity_poly.pdbx_strand_id
1 'polypeptide(L)'
;MLGLLYELREVAIFLDLQQKADFHDKFQSEGFQSSLAYLVDIFEALNALDLKLQGKHNIHTHHDTIRTFMAKLDLWKCRIQLGNRASFSYLDSALIHGNLDSEFKRQIITHLTDLKTEFIRYFPAIDEKREAWKFIRN
;
A
#
# COMPACT_ATOMS: atom_id res chain seq x y z
N MET A 1 11.08 8.29 1.69
CA MET A 1 10.24 7.09 1.95
C MET A 1 11.06 5.85 2.29
N LEU A 2 12.23 5.64 1.67
CA LEU A 2 13.20 4.57 2.01
C LEU A 2 13.48 4.41 3.52
N GLY A 3 13.64 5.52 4.25
CA GLY A 3 13.86 5.49 5.70
C GLY A 3 12.70 4.83 6.45
N LEU A 4 11.45 5.11 6.09
CA LEU A 4 10.29 4.52 6.76
C LEU A 4 10.16 3.00 6.50
N LEU A 5 10.53 2.54 5.30
CA LEU A 5 10.60 1.11 4.98
C LEU A 5 11.72 0.42 5.78
N TYR A 6 12.87 1.08 5.90
CA TYR A 6 13.98 0.58 6.72
C TYR A 6 13.58 0.49 8.19
N GLU A 7 12.98 1.54 8.75
CA GLU A 7 12.46 1.58 10.12
C GLU A 7 11.42 0.49 10.36
N LEU A 8 10.51 0.23 9.43
CA LEU A 8 9.52 -0.85 9.59
C LEU A 8 10.13 -2.24 9.49
N ARG A 9 11.14 -2.42 8.64
CA ARG A 9 11.89 -3.67 8.57
C ARG A 9 12.70 -3.88 9.85
N GLU A 10 13.32 -2.84 10.39
CA GLU A 10 14.01 -2.89 11.67
C GLU A 10 13.05 -3.11 12.83
N VAL A 11 11.89 -2.47 12.85
CA VAL A 11 10.84 -2.73 13.85
C VAL A 11 10.38 -4.18 13.76
N ALA A 12 10.13 -4.73 12.57
CA ALA A 12 9.76 -6.13 12.41
C ALA A 12 10.86 -7.08 12.96
N ILE A 13 12.13 -6.83 12.65
CA ILE A 13 13.28 -7.60 13.14
C ILE A 13 13.46 -7.44 14.66
N PHE A 14 13.35 -6.21 15.17
CA PHE A 14 13.47 -5.89 16.59
C PHE A 14 12.36 -6.56 17.40
N LEU A 15 11.13 -6.57 16.88
CA LEU A 15 9.99 -7.24 17.50
C LEU A 15 10.18 -8.75 17.56
N ASP A 16 10.75 -9.37 16.51
CA ASP A 16 11.08 -10.79 16.46
C ASP A 16 12.19 -11.16 17.48
N LEU A 17 13.18 -10.27 17.64
CA LEU A 17 14.31 -10.45 18.56
C LEU A 17 13.96 -10.21 20.04
N GLN A 18 12.94 -9.39 20.35
CA GLN A 18 12.73 -8.94 21.73
C GLN A 18 12.10 -9.98 22.66
N GLN A 19 11.42 -11.04 22.18
CA GLN A 19 10.81 -12.14 22.97
C GLN A 19 10.40 -11.80 24.43
N LYS A 20 9.82 -10.61 24.67
CA LYS A 20 9.34 -10.22 25.99
C LYS A 20 7.98 -10.88 26.17
N ALA A 21 7.89 -11.80 27.14
CA ALA A 21 6.72 -12.65 27.37
C ALA A 21 5.37 -11.90 27.35
N ASP A 22 5.33 -10.67 27.89
CA ASP A 22 4.09 -9.87 27.96
C ASP A 22 3.60 -9.29 26.62
N PHE A 23 4.49 -9.18 25.63
CA PHE A 23 4.16 -8.67 24.30
C PHE A 23 4.27 -9.73 23.21
N HIS A 24 4.97 -10.84 23.48
CA HIS A 24 5.13 -11.96 22.58
C HIS A 24 3.78 -12.44 22.04
N ASP A 25 2.79 -12.64 22.90
CA ASP A 25 1.48 -13.14 22.49
C ASP A 25 0.69 -12.14 21.63
N LYS A 26 0.89 -10.83 21.85
CA LYS A 26 0.27 -9.78 21.01
C LYS A 26 0.93 -9.71 19.64
N PHE A 27 2.26 -9.81 19.57
CA PHE A 27 3.01 -9.79 18.32
C PHE A 27 2.88 -11.08 17.51
N GLN A 28 2.63 -12.21 18.17
CA GLN A 28 2.35 -13.49 17.51
C GLN A 28 0.87 -13.66 17.14
N SER A 29 0.00 -12.70 17.47
CA SER A 29 -1.39 -12.76 17.04
C SER A 29 -1.48 -12.72 15.52
N GLU A 30 -2.30 -13.59 14.92
CA GLU A 30 -2.50 -13.67 13.48
C GLU A 30 -2.92 -12.31 12.88
N GLY A 31 -3.71 -11.53 13.63
CA GLY A 31 -4.13 -10.19 13.24
C GLY A 31 -2.97 -9.18 13.15
N PHE A 32 -2.04 -9.21 14.10
CA PHE A 32 -0.85 -8.35 14.05
C PHE A 32 0.06 -8.72 12.89
N GLN A 33 0.36 -10.01 12.72
CA GLN A 33 1.21 -10.50 11.63
C GLN A 33 0.64 -10.16 10.26
N SER A 34 -0.67 -10.34 10.08
CA SER A 34 -1.37 -9.96 8.84
C SER A 34 -1.32 -8.45 8.59
N SER A 35 -1.49 -7.64 9.64
CA SER A 35 -1.39 -6.17 9.55
C SER A 35 0.01 -5.72 9.15
N LEU A 36 1.04 -6.29 9.78
CA LEU A 36 2.43 -5.99 9.47
C LEU A 36 2.78 -6.41 8.04
N ALA A 37 2.38 -7.61 7.63
CA ALA A 37 2.61 -8.12 6.28
C ALA A 37 1.99 -7.21 5.21
N TYR A 38 0.75 -6.77 5.42
CA TYR A 38 0.09 -5.78 4.55
C TYR A 38 0.86 -4.45 4.48
N LEU A 39 1.33 -3.94 5.62
CA LEU A 39 2.11 -2.70 5.66
C LEU A 39 3.40 -2.85 4.87
N VAL A 40 4.13 -3.95 5.04
CA VAL A 40 5.36 -4.22 4.26
C VAL A 40 5.07 -4.16 2.76
N ASP A 41 4.03 -4.85 2.28
CA ASP A 41 3.66 -4.81 0.85
C ASP A 41 3.36 -3.38 0.35
N ILE A 42 2.62 -2.57 1.13
CA ILE A 42 2.31 -1.18 0.76
C ILE A 42 3.57 -0.31 0.75
N PHE A 43 4.43 -0.44 1.75
CA PHE A 43 5.64 0.37 1.82
C PHE A 43 6.64 0.02 0.74
N GLU A 44 6.79 -1.26 0.37
CA GLU A 44 7.60 -1.63 -0.79
C GLU A 44 7.06 -1.00 -2.08
N ALA A 45 5.74 -0.98 -2.26
CA ALA A 45 5.14 -0.35 -3.42
C ALA A 45 5.33 1.17 -3.46
N LEU A 46 5.20 1.84 -2.32
CA LEU A 46 5.49 3.27 -2.18
C LEU A 46 6.97 3.57 -2.42
N ASN A 47 7.85 2.70 -1.96
CA ASN A 47 9.29 2.82 -2.18
C ASN A 47 9.65 2.66 -3.66
N ALA A 48 9.06 1.66 -4.33
CA ALA A 48 9.22 1.47 -5.76
C ALA A 48 8.67 2.65 -6.57
N LEU A 49 7.61 3.31 -6.09
CA LEU A 49 7.13 4.57 -6.66
C LEU A 49 8.17 5.69 -6.48
N ASP A 50 8.66 5.91 -5.27
CA ASP A 50 9.67 6.95 -4.94
C ASP A 50 10.90 6.81 -5.85
N LEU A 51 11.45 5.60 -5.99
CA LEU A 51 12.58 5.31 -6.89
C LEU A 51 12.26 5.61 -8.36
N LYS A 52 11.05 5.26 -8.84
CA LYS A 52 10.61 5.57 -10.21
C LYS A 52 10.47 7.07 -10.46
N LEU A 53 10.13 7.85 -9.44
CA LEU A 53 10.06 9.30 -9.53
C LEU A 53 11.47 9.89 -9.51
N GLN A 54 12.35 9.45 -8.61
CA GLN A 54 13.73 9.93 -8.55
C GLN A 54 14.52 9.72 -9.86
N GLY A 55 14.25 8.64 -10.59
CA GLY A 55 14.87 8.35 -11.89
C GLY A 55 14.31 9.13 -13.09
N LYS A 56 13.34 10.03 -12.90
CA LYS A 56 12.67 10.79 -13.97
C LYS A 56 12.96 12.27 -13.87
N HIS A 57 13.35 12.89 -14.98
CA HIS A 57 13.61 14.34 -15.04
C HIS A 57 12.42 15.15 -15.57
N ASN A 58 11.39 14.50 -16.11
CA ASN A 58 10.34 15.17 -16.90
C ASN A 58 9.04 15.19 -16.10
N ILE A 59 8.48 16.38 -15.85
CA ILE A 59 7.25 16.53 -15.04
C ILE A 59 6.06 15.70 -15.58
N HIS A 60 5.95 15.55 -16.91
CA HIS A 60 4.92 14.72 -17.54
C HIS A 60 5.05 13.24 -17.17
N THR A 61 6.26 12.69 -17.17
CA THR A 61 6.49 11.28 -16.82
C THR A 61 6.32 11.03 -15.32
N HIS A 62 6.53 12.04 -14.47
CA HIS A 62 6.15 12.00 -13.06
C HIS A 62 4.64 11.86 -12.88
N HIS A 63 3.86 12.74 -13.50
CA HIS A 63 2.39 12.72 -13.42
C HIS A 63 1.80 11.39 -13.90
N ASP A 64 2.29 10.83 -15.01
CA ASP A 64 1.83 9.54 -15.52
C ASP A 64 2.17 8.38 -14.58
N THR A 65 3.33 8.46 -13.91
CA THR A 65 3.75 7.45 -12.92
C THR A 65 2.84 7.45 -11.71
N ILE A 66 2.58 8.64 -11.15
CA ILE A 66 1.69 8.80 -10.00
C ILE A 66 0.26 8.38 -10.39
N ARG A 67 -0.23 8.76 -11.58
CA ARG A 67 -1.54 8.32 -12.09
C ARG A 67 -1.65 6.80 -12.19
N THR A 68 -0.61 6.16 -12.73
CA THR A 68 -0.55 4.70 -12.83
C THR A 68 -0.58 4.05 -11.45
N PHE A 69 0.12 4.64 -10.47
CA PHE A 69 0.09 4.15 -9.10
C PHE A 69 -1.30 4.28 -8.46
N MET A 70 -1.98 5.41 -8.63
CA MET A 70 -3.37 5.58 -8.15
C MET A 70 -4.34 4.57 -8.78
N ALA A 71 -4.21 4.27 -10.07
CA ALA A 71 -4.99 3.22 -10.72
C ALA A 71 -4.68 1.82 -10.15
N LYS A 72 -3.43 1.58 -9.73
CA LYS A 72 -3.02 0.36 -9.04
C LYS A 72 -3.72 0.23 -7.68
N LEU A 73 -3.84 1.33 -6.92
CA LEU A 73 -4.57 1.34 -5.65
C LEU A 73 -6.05 0.95 -5.83
N ASP A 74 -6.71 1.46 -6.89
CA ASP A 74 -8.09 1.07 -7.23
C ASP A 74 -8.19 -0.43 -7.56
N LEU A 75 -7.27 -0.94 -8.37
CA LEU A 75 -7.21 -2.37 -8.72
C LEU A 75 -7.06 -3.24 -7.47
N TRP A 76 -6.17 -2.85 -6.56
CA TRP A 76 -5.93 -3.57 -5.31
C TRP A 76 -7.14 -3.58 -4.41
N LYS A 77 -7.83 -2.43 -4.29
CA LYS A 77 -9.10 -2.33 -3.57
C LYS A 77 -10.13 -3.31 -4.15
N CYS A 78 -10.32 -3.33 -5.47
CA CYS A 78 -11.23 -4.28 -6.13
C CYS A 78 -10.85 -5.74 -5.87
N ARG A 79 -9.55 -6.07 -5.92
CA ARG A 79 -9.08 -7.43 -5.63
C ARG A 79 -9.35 -7.84 -4.19
N ILE A 80 -9.06 -6.95 -3.22
CA ILE A 80 -9.36 -7.20 -1.81
C ILE A 80 -10.86 -7.36 -1.60
N GLN A 81 -11.71 -6.57 -2.25
CA GLN A 81 -13.18 -6.76 -2.21
C GLN A 81 -13.61 -8.17 -2.66
N LEU A 82 -12.90 -8.77 -3.61
CA LEU A 82 -13.12 -10.13 -4.09
C LEU A 82 -12.40 -11.21 -3.24
N GLY A 83 -11.71 -10.83 -2.16
CA GLY A 83 -10.90 -11.74 -1.35
C GLY A 83 -9.58 -12.15 -2.02
N ASN A 84 -9.21 -11.52 -3.13
CA ASN A 84 -7.98 -11.80 -3.85
C ASN A 84 -6.81 -10.99 -3.28
N ARG A 85 -5.82 -11.68 -2.73
CA ARG A 85 -4.63 -11.10 -2.10
C ARG A 85 -3.39 -11.10 -2.99
N ALA A 86 -3.47 -11.56 -4.24
CA ALA A 86 -2.32 -11.73 -5.14
C ALA A 86 -1.54 -10.43 -5.47
N SER A 87 -2.01 -9.29 -4.97
CA SER A 87 -1.31 -8.00 -5.07
C SER A 87 -0.37 -7.72 -3.90
N PHE A 88 -0.46 -8.52 -2.84
CA PHE A 88 0.17 -8.34 -1.54
C PHE A 88 0.86 -9.66 -1.18
N SER A 89 2.11 -9.82 -1.61
CA SER A 89 2.88 -11.06 -1.49
C SER A 89 3.14 -11.45 -0.04
N TYR A 90 3.47 -10.48 0.82
CA TYR A 90 3.71 -10.75 2.24
C TYR A 90 2.40 -11.10 2.93
N LEU A 91 1.32 -10.36 2.66
CA LEU A 91 0.01 -10.64 3.21
C LEU A 91 -0.54 -12.02 2.78
N ASP A 92 -0.37 -12.38 1.50
CA ASP A 92 -0.82 -13.68 1.00
C ASP A 92 -0.04 -14.83 1.66
N SER A 93 1.27 -14.63 1.88
CA SER A 93 2.13 -15.58 2.61
C SER A 93 1.81 -15.65 4.11
N ALA A 94 1.38 -14.55 4.73
CA ALA A 94 0.98 -14.54 6.14
C ALA A 94 -0.35 -15.28 6.39
N LEU A 95 -1.17 -15.44 5.34
CA LEU A 95 -2.52 -16.02 5.42
C LEU A 95 -2.68 -17.27 4.55
N ILE A 96 -1.65 -18.10 4.43
CA ILE A 96 -1.64 -19.32 3.57
C ILE A 96 -2.85 -20.25 3.86
N HIS A 97 -3.30 -20.32 5.12
CA HIS A 97 -4.40 -21.19 5.54
C HIS A 97 -5.68 -20.45 5.96
N GLY A 98 -5.68 -19.11 5.94
CA GLY A 98 -6.79 -18.28 6.43
C GLY A 98 -7.36 -17.37 5.34
N ASN A 99 -8.62 -16.96 5.48
CA ASN A 99 -9.18 -15.87 4.70
C ASN A 99 -8.96 -14.53 5.41
N LEU A 100 -8.99 -13.43 4.65
CA LEU A 100 -9.09 -12.11 5.26
C LEU A 100 -10.39 -12.02 6.07
N ASP A 101 -10.26 -11.75 7.36
CA ASP A 101 -11.39 -11.36 8.20
C ASP A 101 -12.09 -10.14 7.58
N SER A 102 -13.42 -10.07 7.72
CA SER A 102 -14.24 -9.00 7.16
C SER A 102 -13.85 -7.61 7.65
N GLU A 103 -13.42 -7.50 8.90
CA GLU A 103 -13.03 -6.24 9.51
C GLU A 103 -11.66 -5.78 8.96
N PHE A 104 -10.67 -6.68 8.92
CA PHE A 104 -9.37 -6.38 8.33
C PHE A 104 -9.46 -6.07 6.83
N LYS A 105 -10.32 -6.78 6.10
CA LYS A 105 -10.66 -6.45 4.70
C LYS A 105 -11.19 -5.02 4.57
N ARG A 106 -12.09 -4.59 5.47
CA ARG A 106 -12.62 -3.22 5.52
C ARG A 106 -11.50 -2.22 5.79
N GLN A 107 -10.62 -2.52 6.75
CA GLN A 107 -9.46 -1.66 7.08
C GLN A 107 -8.53 -1.46 5.89
N ILE A 108 -8.18 -2.54 5.16
CA ILE A 108 -7.35 -2.45 3.95
C ILE A 108 -8.04 -1.58 2.88
N ILE A 109 -9.34 -1.77 2.65
CA ILE A 109 -10.10 -1.00 1.66
C ILE A 109 -10.14 0.49 2.03
N THR A 110 -10.36 0.81 3.31
CA THR A 110 -10.33 2.18 3.82
C THR A 110 -8.95 2.80 3.62
N HIS A 111 -7.89 2.12 4.07
CA HIS A 111 -6.53 2.62 3.94
C HIS A 111 -6.12 2.87 2.47
N LEU A 112 -6.45 1.97 1.54
CA LEU A 112 -6.18 2.19 0.11
C LEU A 112 -6.94 3.39 -0.46
N THR A 113 -8.16 3.64 0.03
CA THR A 113 -9.00 4.78 -0.38
C THR A 113 -8.40 6.09 0.16
N ASP A 114 -7.99 6.11 1.41
CA ASP A 114 -7.39 7.27 2.06
C ASP A 114 -6.04 7.59 1.43
N LEU A 115 -5.20 6.59 1.19
CA LEU A 115 -3.92 6.75 0.51
C LEU A 115 -4.08 7.37 -0.87
N LYS A 116 -5.06 6.91 -1.66
CA LYS A 116 -5.34 7.53 -2.97
C LYS A 116 -5.82 8.98 -2.83
N THR A 117 -6.67 9.26 -1.85
CA THR A 117 -7.15 10.62 -1.56
C THR A 117 -5.99 11.55 -1.22
N GLU A 118 -5.00 11.06 -0.47
CA GLU A 118 -3.76 11.78 -0.18
C GLU A 118 -2.93 12.06 -1.43
N PHE A 119 -2.82 11.11 -2.37
CA PHE A 119 -2.17 11.37 -3.66
C PHE A 119 -2.90 12.45 -4.47
N ILE A 120 -4.23 12.45 -4.49
CA ILE A 120 -5.02 13.48 -5.21
C ILE A 120 -4.78 14.85 -4.56
N ARG A 121 -4.81 14.92 -3.23
CA ARG A 121 -4.57 16.15 -2.46
C ARG A 121 -3.18 16.72 -2.69
N TYR A 122 -2.16 15.86 -2.71
CA TYR A 122 -0.76 16.28 -2.86
C TYR A 122 -0.39 16.61 -4.32
N PHE A 123 -1.07 16.01 -5.30
CA PHE A 123 -0.81 16.20 -6.73
C PHE A 123 -2.05 16.63 -7.53
N PRO A 124 -2.66 17.80 -7.23
CA PRO A 124 -3.94 18.21 -7.80
C PRO A 124 -3.92 18.34 -9.33
N ALA A 125 -2.80 18.80 -9.90
CA ALA A 125 -2.63 18.96 -11.35
C ALA A 125 -2.72 17.65 -12.17
N ILE A 126 -2.65 16.47 -11.51
CA ILE A 126 -2.84 15.17 -12.17
C ILE A 126 -4.30 14.94 -12.53
N ASP A 127 -5.22 15.40 -11.68
CA ASP A 127 -6.65 15.19 -11.85
C ASP A 127 -7.28 16.22 -12.79
N GLU A 128 -6.78 17.47 -12.77
CA GLU A 128 -7.21 18.51 -13.73
C GLU A 128 -7.01 18.08 -15.19
N LYS A 129 -5.88 17.43 -15.51
CA LYS A 129 -5.66 16.87 -16.85
C LYS A 129 -6.64 15.75 -17.18
N ARG A 130 -7.10 14.96 -16.21
CA ARG A 130 -8.10 13.91 -16.47
C ARG A 130 -9.43 14.53 -16.91
N GLU A 131 -9.86 15.60 -16.24
CA GLU A 131 -11.08 16.32 -16.62
C GLU A 131 -10.92 17.04 -17.96
N ALA A 132 -9.80 17.72 -18.21
CA ALA A 132 -9.54 18.39 -19.48
C ALA A 132 -9.60 17.44 -20.70
N TRP A 133 -9.11 16.20 -20.57
CA TRP A 133 -9.16 15.22 -21.65
C TRP A 133 -10.56 14.64 -21.89
N LYS A 134 -11.45 14.66 -20.88
CA LYS A 134 -12.86 14.29 -21.07
C LYS A 134 -13.60 15.31 -21.92
N PHE A 135 -13.24 16.60 -21.83
CA PHE A 135 -13.87 17.67 -22.62
C PHE A 135 -13.42 17.70 -24.09
N ILE A 136 -12.26 17.13 -24.43
CA ILE A 136 -11.75 17.08 -25.81
C ILE A 136 -12.36 15.90 -26.61
N ARG A 137 -13.02 14.96 -25.94
CA ARG A 137 -13.59 13.75 -26.55
C ARG A 137 -15.13 13.79 -26.72
N ASN A 138 -15.74 14.97 -26.56
CA ASN A 138 -17.15 15.22 -26.86
C ASN A 138 -17.30 16.10 -28.10
#